data_AF-A0A9E5NHD1-F1
#
_entry.id   AF-A0A9E5NHD1-F1
#
_cell.length_a   1.000
_cell.length_b   1.000
_cell.length_c   1.000
_cell.angle_alpha   90.00
_cell.angle_beta   90.00
_cell.angle_gamma   90.00
#
_symmetry.space_group_name_H-M   'P 1'
#
loop_
_entity.id
_entity.type
_entity.pdbx_description
1 polymer ?
#
loop_
_entity_poly.entity_id
_entity_poly.type
_entity_poly.pdbx_seq_one_letter_code
_entity_poly.pdbx_strand_id
1 'polypeptide(L)'
;ALFFVPMVLGWVFLPIAWLVIFALATREFEVSDPRGLGALGLACLLQVGLKLLFFSDLLSQFPFGSQLSPSISLLLGRWIIPLILAAVSAGAAWIYLRRTRRRSLFTAYFIFAAVDSLLTLIIYVALPMSG
;
A
#
# COMPACT_ATOMS: atom_id res chain seq x y z
N ALA A 1 4.20 17.88 3.98
CA ALA A 1 4.72 16.66 3.32
C ALA A 1 5.74 15.90 4.18
N LEU A 2 6.72 16.54 4.84
CA LEU A 2 7.78 15.84 5.60
C LEU A 2 7.27 14.88 6.70
N PHE A 3 6.17 15.23 7.38
CA PHE A 3 5.54 14.36 8.39
C PHE A 3 4.91 13.07 7.83
N PHE A 4 4.71 12.97 6.51
CA PHE A 4 4.17 11.77 5.89
C PHE A 4 5.21 10.64 5.77
N VAL A 5 6.50 11.00 5.67
CA VAL A 5 7.59 10.02 5.55
C VAL A 5 7.65 9.04 6.73
N PRO A 6 7.71 9.49 8.01
CA PRO A 6 7.72 8.56 9.14
C PRO A 6 6.44 7.71 9.22
N MET A 7 5.31 8.26 8.74
CA MET A 7 4.04 7.54 8.65
C MET A 7 4.13 6.37 7.66
N VAL A 8 4.64 6.62 6.46
CA VAL A 8 4.89 5.61 5.43
C VAL A 8 5.80 4.51 5.94
N LEU A 9 6.90 4.90 6.58
CA LEU A 9 7.83 3.94 7.17
C LEU A 9 7.13 3.05 8.20
N GLY A 10 6.20 3.61 8.99
CA GLY A 10 5.42 2.85 9.97
C GLY A 10 4.63 1.69 9.38
N TRP A 11 3.92 1.89 8.26
CA TRP A 11 3.11 0.82 7.64
C TRP A 11 3.87 -0.04 6.62
N VAL A 12 5.05 0.40 6.16
CA VAL A 12 5.91 -0.37 5.24
C VAL A 12 6.88 -1.28 6.00
N PHE A 13 7.26 -0.93 7.24
CA PHE A 13 8.27 -1.66 8.00
C PHE A 13 7.93 -3.14 8.21
N LEU A 14 6.72 -3.45 8.69
CA LEU A 14 6.33 -4.84 8.99
C LEU A 14 6.21 -5.71 7.71
N PRO A 15 5.61 -5.24 6.60
CA PRO A 15 5.67 -5.97 5.32
C PRO A 15 7.10 -6.24 4.82
N ILE A 16 8.02 -5.27 4.95
CA ILE A 16 9.43 -5.47 4.58
C ILE A 16 10.05 -6.52 5.50
N ALA A 17 9.86 -6.42 6.81
CA ALA A 17 10.36 -7.41 7.76
C ALA A 17 9.86 -8.82 7.43
N TRP A 18 8.57 -8.95 7.07
CA TRP A 18 7.99 -10.20 6.59
C TRP A 18 8.71 -10.73 5.34
N LEU A 19 8.92 -9.90 4.31
CA LEU A 19 9.63 -10.32 3.09
C LEU A 19 11.09 -10.69 3.35
N VAL A 20 11.76 -10.01 4.27
CA VAL A 20 13.13 -10.35 4.71
C VAL A 20 13.14 -11.71 5.40
N ILE A 21 12.24 -11.94 6.35
CA ILE A 21 12.12 -13.24 7.06
C ILE A 21 11.83 -14.35 6.04
N PHE A 22 10.90 -14.13 5.12
CA PHE A 22 10.57 -15.08 4.07
C PHE A 22 11.79 -15.40 3.19
N ALA A 23 12.48 -14.38 2.68
CA ALA A 23 13.63 -14.56 1.81
C ALA A 23 14.80 -15.28 2.52
N LEU A 24 15.00 -15.02 3.82
CA LEU A 24 16.00 -15.73 4.61
C LEU A 24 15.62 -17.19 4.87
N ALA A 25 14.33 -17.46 5.10
CA ALA A 25 13.83 -18.81 5.39
C ALA A 25 13.81 -19.71 4.15
N THR A 26 13.43 -19.19 2.98
CA THR A 26 13.33 -19.97 1.74
C THR A 26 14.59 -19.88 0.86
N ARG A 27 15.45 -18.89 1.10
CA ARG A 27 16.56 -18.49 0.21
C ARG A 27 16.09 -18.10 -1.20
N GLU A 28 14.81 -17.76 -1.35
CA GLU A 28 14.21 -17.33 -2.61
C GLU A 28 14.05 -15.82 -2.64
N PHE A 29 14.57 -15.19 -3.70
CA PHE A 29 14.48 -13.75 -3.93
C PHE A 29 13.59 -13.39 -5.13
N GLU A 30 13.10 -14.41 -5.85
CA GLU A 30 12.33 -14.26 -7.07
C GLU A 30 10.87 -14.71 -6.90
N VAL A 31 9.95 -14.01 -7.58
CA VAL A 31 8.51 -14.33 -7.68
C VAL A 31 8.25 -15.44 -8.73
N SER A 32 9.29 -16.19 -9.11
CA SER A 32 9.18 -17.24 -10.12
C SER A 32 8.38 -18.44 -9.59
N ASP A 33 8.35 -18.63 -8.28
CA ASP A 33 7.62 -19.71 -7.59
C ASP A 33 6.29 -19.20 -6.99
N PRO A 34 5.20 -19.99 -6.99
CA PRO A 34 3.93 -19.65 -6.34
C PRO A 34 4.08 -19.25 -4.87
N ARG A 35 5.10 -19.75 -4.16
CA ARG A 35 5.40 -19.35 -2.78
C ARG A 35 5.81 -17.88 -2.68
N GLY A 36 6.65 -17.41 -3.61
CA GLY A 36 7.02 -16.00 -3.70
C GLY A 36 5.81 -15.11 -3.99
N LEU A 37 4.91 -15.53 -4.87
CA LEU A 37 3.67 -14.78 -5.12
C LEU A 37 2.79 -14.69 -3.87
N GLY A 38 2.68 -15.79 -3.11
CA GLY A 38 1.98 -15.81 -1.82
C GLY A 38 2.61 -14.87 -0.79
N ALA A 39 3.94 -14.88 -0.68
CA ALA A 39 4.66 -14.01 0.24
C ALA A 39 4.50 -12.52 -0.11
N LEU A 40 4.56 -12.18 -1.40
CA LEU A 40 4.30 -10.83 -1.91
C LEU A 40 2.85 -10.40 -1.63
N GLY A 41 1.89 -11.28 -1.92
CA GLY A 41 0.47 -11.02 -1.64
C GLY A 41 0.23 -10.76 -0.16
N LEU A 42 0.83 -11.55 0.72
CA LEU A 42 0.74 -11.36 2.17
C LEU A 42 1.40 -10.05 2.63
N ALA A 43 2.56 -9.67 2.05
CA ALA A 43 3.19 -8.38 2.33
C ALA A 43 2.28 -7.20 1.94
N CYS A 44 1.64 -7.27 0.77
CA CYS A 44 0.67 -6.26 0.34
C CYS A 44 -0.54 -6.19 1.29
N LEU A 45 -1.08 -7.35 1.70
CA LEU A 45 -2.18 -7.41 2.66
C LEU A 45 -1.79 -6.86 4.03
N LEU A 46 -0.58 -7.16 4.51
CA LEU A 46 -0.05 -6.59 5.75
C LEU A 46 0.04 -5.07 5.67
N GLN A 47 0.55 -4.52 4.57
CA GLN A 47 0.62 -3.07 4.40
C GLN A 47 -0.77 -2.42 4.46
N VAL A 48 -1.72 -2.97 3.69
CA VAL A 48 -3.09 -2.46 3.66
C VAL A 48 -3.76 -2.60 5.02
N GLY A 49 -3.63 -3.75 5.67
CA GLY A 49 -4.18 -3.99 7.01
C GLY A 49 -3.63 -3.02 8.05
N LEU A 50 -2.30 -2.83 8.08
CA LEU A 50 -1.67 -1.87 8.99
C LEU A 50 -2.14 -0.44 8.74
N LYS A 51 -2.20 -0.04 7.47
CA LYS A 51 -2.69 1.27 7.06
C LYS A 51 -4.14 1.50 7.52
N LEU A 52 -5.02 0.51 7.32
CA LEU A 52 -6.43 0.59 7.73
C LEU A 52 -6.61 0.61 9.26
N LEU A 53 -5.77 -0.11 10.00
CA LEU A 53 -5.89 -0.24 11.45
C LEU A 53 -5.23 0.91 12.21
N PHE A 54 -3.97 1.21 11.90
CA PHE A 54 -3.16 2.17 12.66
C PHE A 54 -3.29 3.61 12.16
N PHE A 55 -3.73 3.80 10.93
CA PHE A 55 -3.81 5.12 10.31
C PHE A 55 -5.23 5.50 9.90
N SER A 56 -6.22 4.93 10.60
CA SER A 56 -7.64 5.20 10.33
C SER A 56 -8.02 6.68 10.46
N ASP A 57 -7.33 7.44 11.32
CA ASP A 57 -7.55 8.89 11.49
C ASP A 57 -7.11 9.71 10.28
N LEU A 58 -6.10 9.25 9.52
CA LEU A 58 -5.74 9.88 8.25
C LEU A 58 -6.81 9.59 7.20
N LEU A 59 -7.28 8.35 7.15
CA LEU A 59 -8.21 7.88 6.13
C LEU A 59 -9.63 8.43 6.33
N SER A 60 -9.97 8.88 7.53
CA SER A 60 -11.24 9.57 7.80
C SER A 60 -11.27 11.01 7.27
N GLN A 61 -10.11 11.61 6.98
CA GLN A 61 -9.98 12.98 6.45
C GLN A 61 -10.16 13.02 4.93
N PHE A 62 -11.20 12.36 4.42
CA PHE A 62 -11.46 12.31 2.99
C PHE A 62 -11.86 13.71 2.46
N PRO A 63 -11.14 14.28 1.48
CA PRO A 63 -11.34 15.68 1.04
C PRO A 63 -12.73 15.95 0.49
N PHE A 64 -13.37 14.96 -0.13
CA PHE A 64 -14.71 15.11 -0.73
C PHE A 64 -15.83 14.78 0.25
N GLY A 65 -15.52 14.59 1.53
CA GLY A 65 -16.48 14.19 2.55
C GLY A 65 -17.55 15.23 2.87
N SER A 66 -17.23 16.53 2.68
CA SER A 66 -18.16 17.64 2.98
C SER A 66 -19.40 17.69 2.08
N GLN A 67 -19.34 17.06 0.91
CA GLN A 67 -20.46 16.97 -0.05
C GLN A 67 -21.34 15.74 0.19
N LEU A 68 -20.94 14.86 1.11
CA LEU A 68 -21.59 13.57 1.36
C LEU A 68 -22.12 13.52 2.79
N SER A 69 -23.03 12.58 3.05
CA SER A 69 -23.43 12.31 4.44
C SER A 69 -22.23 11.78 5.25
N PRO A 70 -22.16 12.07 6.57
CA PRO A 70 -21.02 11.66 7.40
C PRO A 70 -20.73 10.15 7.34
N SER A 71 -21.77 9.32 7.32
CA SER A 71 -21.66 7.86 7.25
C SER A 71 -21.05 7.39 5.92
N ILE A 72 -21.44 8.00 4.80
CA ILE A 72 -20.94 7.64 3.46
C ILE A 72 -19.49 8.12 3.31
N SER A 73 -19.18 9.34 3.78
CA SER A 73 -17.81 9.86 3.78
C SER A 73 -16.87 8.94 4.56
N LEU A 74 -17.28 8.48 5.74
CA LEU A 74 -16.48 7.58 6.56
C LEU A 74 -16.29 6.21 5.89
N LEU A 75 -17.35 5.64 5.30
CA LEU A 75 -17.26 4.38 4.55
C LEU A 75 -16.27 4.50 3.38
N LEU A 76 -16.42 5.55 2.56
CA LEU A 76 -15.58 5.76 1.38
C LEU A 76 -14.14 6.05 1.75
N GLY A 77 -13.93 7.04 2.62
CA GLY A 77 -12.60 7.49 3.05
C GLY A 77 -11.81 6.41 3.76
N ARG A 78 -12.45 5.68 4.69
CA ARG A 78 -11.75 4.71 5.52
C ARG A 78 -11.55 3.35 4.85
N TRP A 79 -12.51 2.89 4.05
CA TRP A 79 -12.51 1.50 3.56
C TRP A 79 -12.38 1.41 2.06
N ILE A 80 -13.23 2.10 1.30
CA ILE A 80 -13.33 1.87 -0.14
C ILE A 80 -12.15 2.48 -0.89
N ILE A 81 -11.86 3.77 -0.66
CA ILE A 81 -10.78 4.47 -1.36
C ILE A 81 -9.41 3.83 -1.08
N PRO A 82 -9.02 3.50 0.16
CA PRO A 82 -7.73 2.87 0.41
C PRO A 82 -7.58 1.50 -0.27
N LEU A 83 -8.66 0.72 -0.35
CA LEU A 83 -8.67 -0.55 -1.07
C LEU A 83 -8.53 -0.36 -2.59
N ILE A 84 -9.17 0.66 -3.15
CA ILE A 84 -9.01 1.02 -4.57
C ILE A 84 -7.55 1.44 -4.85
N LEU A 85 -6.95 2.28 -4.00
CA LEU A 85 -5.55 2.68 -4.15
C LEU A 85 -4.61 1.48 -4.07
N ALA A 86 -4.86 0.57 -3.14
CA ALA A 86 -4.11 -0.68 -3.03
C ALA A 86 -4.28 -1.55 -4.29
N ALA A 87 -5.48 -1.68 -4.84
CA ALA A 87 -5.74 -2.42 -6.06
C ALA A 87 -5.00 -1.83 -7.28
N VAL A 88 -5.01 -0.50 -7.43
CA VAL A 88 -4.25 0.21 -8.47
C VAL A 88 -2.74 -0.04 -8.31
N SER A 89 -2.24 0.03 -7.08
CA SER A 89 -0.83 -0.21 -6.75
C SER A 89 -0.41 -1.65 -7.01
N ALA A 90 -1.29 -2.61 -6.71
CA ALA A 90 -1.09 -4.02 -7.03
C ALA A 90 -1.08 -4.24 -8.55
N GLY A 91 -1.94 -3.54 -9.29
CA GLY A 91 -1.92 -3.50 -10.75
C GLY A 91 -0.58 -3.01 -11.30
N ALA A 92 -0.01 -1.95 -10.73
CA ALA A 92 1.31 -1.44 -11.13
C ALA A 92 2.43 -2.47 -10.88
N ALA A 93 2.46 -3.09 -9.70
CA ALA A 93 3.40 -4.15 -9.37
C ALA A 93 3.24 -5.38 -10.30
N TRP A 94 2.00 -5.74 -10.64
CA TRP A 94 1.68 -6.83 -11.55
C TRP A 94 2.17 -6.55 -12.98
N ILE A 95 1.97 -5.33 -13.49
CA ILE A 95 2.48 -4.91 -14.80
C ILE A 95 4.01 -5.03 -14.82
N TYR A 96 4.69 -4.60 -13.75
CA TYR A 96 6.14 -4.75 -13.61
C TYR A 96 6.57 -6.23 -13.69
N LEU A 97 5.90 -7.12 -12.96
CA LEU A 97 6.20 -8.56 -12.97
C LEU A 97 5.99 -9.22 -14.34
N ARG A 98 5.02 -8.72 -15.12
CA ARG A 98 4.76 -9.21 -16.48
C ARG A 98 5.79 -8.71 -17.50
N ARG A 99 6.33 -7.51 -17.31
CA ARG A 99 7.29 -6.89 -18.26
C ARG A 99 8.74 -7.29 -18.02
N THR A 100 9.08 -7.73 -16.81
CA THR A 100 10.48 -7.96 -16.42
C THR A 100 10.84 -9.44 -16.42
N ARG A 101 11.99 -9.77 -17.02
CA ARG A 101 12.52 -11.15 -17.05
C ARG A 101 13.03 -11.60 -15.67
N ARG A 102 13.53 -10.66 -14.85
CA ARG A 102 13.88 -10.88 -13.43
C ARG A 102 12.75 -10.37 -12.55
N ARG A 103 12.09 -11.28 -11.84
CA ARG A 103 10.92 -10.97 -11.00
C ARG A 103 11.34 -10.87 -9.54
N SER A 104 11.99 -9.78 -9.15
CA SER A 104 12.40 -9.57 -7.76
C SER A 104 11.20 -9.34 -6.84
N LEU A 105 11.12 -10.10 -5.74
CA LEU A 105 10.10 -9.96 -4.69
C LEU A 105 10.09 -8.55 -4.10
N PHE A 106 11.28 -8.09 -3.69
CA PHE A 106 11.46 -6.79 -3.08
C PHE A 106 11.11 -5.67 -4.05
N THR A 107 11.55 -5.76 -5.31
CA THR A 107 11.26 -4.71 -6.30
C THR A 107 9.76 -4.60 -6.59
N ALA A 108 9.06 -5.72 -6.71
CA ALA A 108 7.61 -5.70 -6.91
C ALA A 108 6.87 -5.10 -5.70
N TYR A 109 7.29 -5.45 -4.48
CA TYR A 109 6.74 -4.86 -3.27
C TYR A 109 7.05 -3.37 -3.16
N PHE A 110 8.27 -2.94 -3.48
CA PHE A 110 8.65 -1.52 -3.47
C PHE A 110 7.81 -0.70 -4.45
N ILE A 111 7.52 -1.24 -5.64
CA ILE A 111 6.63 -0.58 -6.60
C ILE A 111 5.22 -0.45 -6.02
N PHE A 112 4.69 -1.53 -5.43
CA PHE A 112 3.40 -1.48 -4.75
C PHE A 112 3.38 -0.42 -3.64
N ALA A 113 4.35 -0.47 -2.73
CA ALA A 113 4.43 0.42 -1.57
C ALA A 113 4.60 1.89 -1.98
N ALA A 114 5.43 2.16 -3.00
CA ALA A 114 5.67 3.50 -3.51
C ALA A 114 4.41 4.08 -4.20
N VAL A 115 3.75 3.31 -5.06
CA VAL A 115 2.53 3.75 -5.74
C VAL A 115 1.40 3.97 -4.73
N ASP A 116 1.20 3.05 -3.79
CA ASP A 116 0.15 3.18 -2.77
C ASP A 116 0.40 4.39 -1.88
N SER A 117 1.64 4.59 -1.42
CA SER A 117 2.01 5.73 -0.57
C SER A 117 1.89 7.06 -1.32
N LEU A 118 2.29 7.10 -2.60
CA LEU A 118 2.16 8.30 -3.43
C LEU A 118 0.69 8.65 -3.67
N LEU A 119 -0.14 7.68 -4.04
CA LEU A 119 -1.57 7.90 -4.23
C LEU A 119 -2.23 8.36 -2.93
N THR A 120 -1.85 7.77 -1.80
CA THR A 120 -2.36 8.16 -0.48
C THR A 120 -1.95 9.58 -0.12
N LEU A 121 -0.70 9.95 -0.38
CA LEU A 121 -0.21 11.31 -0.19
C LEU A 121 -1.03 12.29 -1.01
N ILE A 122 -1.27 11.99 -2.29
CA ILE A 122 -2.04 12.86 -3.18
C ILE A 122 -3.47 13.02 -2.65
N ILE A 123 -4.16 11.92 -2.36
CA ILE A 123 -5.58 11.93 -2.00
C ILE A 123 -5.84 12.49 -0.60
N TYR A 124 -5.06 12.08 0.40
CA TYR A 124 -5.35 12.39 1.81
C TYR A 124 -4.50 13.51 2.41
N VAL A 125 -3.47 13.98 1.70
CA VAL A 125 -2.60 15.04 2.21
C VAL A 125 -2.54 16.22 1.25
N ALA A 126 -2.29 16.00 -0.03
CA ALA A 126 -2.12 17.08 -0.99
C ALA A 126 -3.45 17.75 -1.37
N LEU A 127 -4.49 16.96 -1.68
CA LEU A 127 -5.80 17.52 -2.05
C LEU A 127 -6.45 18.32 -0.91
N PRO A 128 -6.51 17.84 0.35
CA PRO A 128 -7.04 18.64 1.46
C PRO A 128 -6.27 19.93 1.74
N MET A 129 -4.97 20.01 1.42
CA MET A 129 -4.17 21.24 1.61
C MET A 129 -4.43 22.31 0.54
N SER A 130 -5.10 21.95 -0.55
CA SER A 130 -5.31 22.84 -1.70
C SER A 130 -6.69 23.52 -1.74
N GLY A 131 -7.59 23.16 -0.82
CA GLY A 131 -8.92 23.77 -0.65
C GLY A 131 -9.05 24.42 0.71
#